data_AF-A0A2K3LQ33-F1
#
_entry.id   AF-A0A2K3LQ33-F1
#
_cell.length_a   1.000
_cell.length_b   1.000
_cell.length_c   1.000
_cell.angle_alpha   90.00
_cell.angle_beta   90.00
_cell.angle_gamma   90.00
#
_symmetry.space_group_name_H-M   'P 1'
#
loop_
_entity.id
_entity.type
_entity.pdbx_description
1 polymer ?
#
loop_
_entity_poly.entity_id
_entity_poly.type
_entity_poly.pdbx_seq_one_letter_code
_entity_poly.pdbx_strand_id
1 'polypeptide(L)'
;MYSYALQSLSVREFDEHATCMVGKYETVDTYYRRCSSSTYVQSVSVPLLCISALDDPVCTTEAIPWDECKANKNIVLATVKHGGHLAFFEGITASSLWWVRATNEFLSVLHSSHYMHEQKKISTPNTLLDSSIDQGPYVNVTEDGMVAALNNEPTTDNQKKY
;
A
#
# COMPACT_ATOMS: atom_id res chain seq x y z
N MET A 1 6.59 -29.42 -3.18
CA MET A 1 6.82 -27.97 -3.39
C MET A 1 5.61 -27.19 -2.90
N TYR A 2 4.47 -27.22 -3.60
CA TYR A 2 3.17 -26.78 -3.05
C TYR A 2 2.84 -27.47 -1.72
N SER A 3 3.32 -28.70 -1.55
CA SER A 3 3.22 -29.46 -0.30
C SER A 3 3.78 -28.74 0.94
N TYR A 4 4.89 -27.99 0.83
CA TYR A 4 5.51 -27.33 1.99
C TYR A 4 4.81 -26.01 2.34
N ALA A 5 4.40 -25.25 1.32
CA ALA A 5 3.57 -24.05 1.52
C ALA A 5 2.24 -24.40 2.20
N LEU A 6 1.58 -25.49 1.78
CA LEU A 6 0.33 -25.96 2.38
C LEU A 6 0.49 -26.57 3.78
N GLN A 7 1.72 -26.89 4.19
CA GLN A 7 2.05 -27.38 5.53
C GLN A 7 2.56 -26.27 6.46
N SER A 8 2.69 -25.04 5.97
CA SER A 8 3.22 -23.92 6.76
C SER A 8 2.27 -23.56 7.89
N LEU A 9 2.81 -23.40 9.10
CA LEU A 9 2.06 -23.07 10.32
C LEU A 9 2.20 -21.60 10.71
N SER A 10 3.05 -20.86 10.00
CA SER A 10 3.23 -19.43 10.17
C SER A 10 3.30 -18.71 8.82
N VAL A 11 3.00 -17.40 8.83
CA VAL A 11 3.14 -16.54 7.65
C VAL A 11 4.58 -16.56 7.14
N ARG A 12 5.57 -16.55 8.04
CA ARG A 12 6.98 -16.60 7.67
C ARG A 12 7.38 -17.89 6.95
N GLU A 13 6.90 -19.04 7.40
CA GLU A 13 7.13 -20.32 6.68
C GLU A 13 6.43 -20.33 5.32
N PHE A 14 5.22 -19.79 5.24
CA PHE A 14 4.53 -19.65 3.97
C PHE A 14 5.32 -18.74 3.02
N ASP A 15 5.85 -17.63 3.52
CA ASP A 15 6.65 -16.70 2.73
C ASP A 15 7.97 -17.31 2.27
N GLU A 16 8.64 -18.10 3.10
CA GLU A 16 9.85 -18.83 2.71
C GLU A 16 9.56 -19.86 1.61
N HIS A 17 8.49 -20.66 1.75
CA HIS A 17 8.20 -21.77 0.84
C HIS A 17 7.42 -21.38 -0.42
N ALA A 18 6.69 -20.26 -0.41
CA ALA A 18 5.86 -19.79 -1.52
C ALA A 18 6.28 -18.40 -2.01
N THR A 19 6.20 -17.39 -1.15
CA THR A 19 6.38 -15.98 -1.56
C THR A 19 7.78 -15.72 -2.12
N CYS A 20 8.83 -16.26 -1.49
CA CYS A 20 10.20 -16.13 -1.96
C CYS A 20 10.42 -16.80 -3.31
N MET A 21 9.80 -17.96 -3.53
CA MET A 21 9.91 -18.70 -4.78
C MET A 21 9.23 -17.95 -5.94
N VAL A 22 8.03 -17.42 -5.70
CA VAL A 22 7.30 -16.63 -6.70
C VAL A 22 8.01 -15.30 -6.97
N GLY A 23 8.43 -14.61 -5.91
CA GLY A 23 9.10 -13.32 -5.96
C GLY A 23 10.59 -13.39 -6.35
N LYS A 24 11.15 -14.59 -6.50
CA LYS A 24 12.58 -14.85 -6.75
C LYS A 24 13.51 -14.17 -5.74
N TYR A 25 13.12 -14.20 -4.47
CA TYR A 25 13.94 -13.77 -3.35
C TYR A 25 14.80 -14.92 -2.84
N GLU A 26 16.04 -14.62 -2.47
CA GLU A 26 16.99 -15.62 -1.96
C GLU A 26 16.57 -16.19 -0.58
N THR A 27 15.98 -15.33 0.27
CA THR A 27 15.53 -15.67 1.62
C THR A 27 14.31 -14.84 2.00
N VAL A 28 13.51 -15.31 2.97
CA VAL A 28 12.40 -14.52 3.53
C VAL A 28 12.85 -13.18 4.12
N ASP A 29 14.04 -13.11 4.72
CA ASP A 29 14.59 -11.85 5.23
C ASP A 29 14.94 -10.87 4.10
N THR A 30 15.40 -11.38 2.96
CA THR A 30 15.63 -10.56 1.78
C THR A 30 14.32 -10.04 1.22
N TYR A 31 13.29 -10.88 1.18
CA TYR A 31 11.94 -10.47 0.82
C TYR A 31 11.43 -9.35 1.75
N TYR A 32 11.41 -9.57 3.07
CA TYR A 32 10.94 -8.56 4.02
C TYR A 32 11.73 -7.26 3.97
N ARG A 33 13.06 -7.33 3.87
CA ARG A 33 13.89 -6.13 3.75
C ARG A 33 13.60 -5.34 2.47
N ARG A 34 13.38 -6.02 1.34
CA ARG A 34 13.13 -5.34 0.04
C ARG A 34 11.71 -4.83 -0.10
N CYS A 35 10.75 -5.48 0.55
CA CYS A 35 9.34 -5.10 0.51
C CYS A 35 8.89 -4.23 1.69
N SER A 36 9.76 -3.98 2.67
CA SER A 36 9.46 -3.08 3.79
C SER A 36 9.30 -1.63 3.33
N SER A 37 8.34 -0.94 3.94
CA SER A 37 8.17 0.52 3.78
C SER A 37 9.19 1.33 4.60
N SER A 38 9.88 0.73 5.57
CA SER A 38 10.74 1.42 6.55
C SER A 38 11.79 2.34 5.92
N THR A 39 12.39 1.94 4.81
CA THR A 39 13.41 2.71 4.09
C THR A 39 12.85 3.94 3.35
N TYR A 40 11.55 3.97 3.07
CA TYR A 40 10.90 5.06 2.33
C TYR A 40 10.27 6.10 3.25
N VAL A 41 9.81 5.68 4.44
CA VAL A 41 9.12 6.49 5.46
C VAL A 41 9.91 7.79 5.77
N GLN A 42 11.23 7.72 5.87
CA GLN A 42 12.05 8.91 6.17
C GLN A 42 12.06 9.96 5.05
N SER A 43 11.80 9.57 3.80
CA SER A 43 11.82 10.47 2.63
C SER A 43 10.48 11.18 2.37
N VAL A 44 9.43 10.82 3.12
CA VAL A 44 8.08 11.37 2.94
C VAL A 44 8.07 12.87 3.25
N SER A 45 7.72 13.67 2.23
CA SER A 45 7.75 15.14 2.27
C SER A 45 6.38 15.80 2.35
N VAL A 46 5.31 15.00 2.33
CA VAL A 46 3.91 15.45 2.45
C VAL A 46 3.26 14.78 3.66
N PRO A 47 2.20 15.36 4.25
CA PRO A 47 1.51 14.72 5.37
C PRO A 47 1.05 13.30 5.02
N LEU A 48 1.43 12.32 5.85
CA LEU A 48 1.12 10.91 5.69
C LEU A 48 0.55 10.33 6.99
N LEU A 49 -0.59 9.66 6.86
CA LEU A 49 -1.18 8.86 7.94
C LEU A 49 -0.82 7.39 7.72
N CYS A 50 -0.10 6.80 8.68
CA CYS A 50 0.19 5.37 8.75
C CYS A 50 -0.70 4.73 9.82
N ILE A 51 -1.41 3.66 9.48
CA ILE A 51 -2.28 2.93 10.41
C ILE A 51 -1.76 1.49 10.53
N SER A 52 -1.65 0.99 11.75
CA SER A 52 -1.27 -0.41 12.00
C SER A 52 -1.99 -0.99 13.23
N ALA A 53 -2.22 -2.29 13.25
CA ALA A 53 -2.75 -2.99 14.41
C ALA A 53 -1.61 -3.75 15.12
N LEU A 54 -1.60 -3.72 16.45
CA LEU A 54 -0.56 -4.38 17.23
C LEU A 54 -0.72 -5.91 17.24
N ASP A 55 -1.92 -6.41 16.96
CA ASP A 55 -2.25 -7.83 16.85
C ASP A 55 -2.32 -8.34 15.39
N ASP A 56 -1.76 -7.60 14.43
CA ASP A 56 -1.68 -8.04 13.03
C ASP A 56 -0.72 -9.24 12.88
N PRO A 57 -1.20 -10.42 12.42
CA PRO A 57 -0.36 -11.61 12.25
C PRO A 57 0.52 -11.58 10.98
N VAL A 58 0.29 -10.63 10.08
CA VAL A 58 1.03 -10.46 8.82
C VAL A 58 2.05 -9.33 8.97
N CYS A 59 1.59 -8.12 9.34
CA CYS A 59 2.44 -6.96 9.61
C CYS A 59 2.63 -6.80 11.11
N THR A 60 3.46 -7.65 11.71
CA THR A 60 3.60 -7.72 13.17
C THR A 60 4.09 -6.40 13.78
N THR A 61 3.90 -6.24 15.10
CA THR A 61 4.31 -5.04 15.84
C THR A 61 5.78 -4.68 15.62
N GLU A 62 6.65 -5.68 15.46
CA GLU A 62 8.08 -5.53 15.21
C GLU A 62 8.40 -5.05 13.79
N ALA A 63 7.48 -5.26 12.84
CA ALA A 63 7.60 -4.80 11.45
C ALA A 63 7.20 -3.31 11.28
N ILE A 64 6.58 -2.70 12.29
CA ILE A 64 6.22 -1.28 12.27
C ILE A 64 7.50 -0.43 12.37
N PRO A 65 7.74 0.53 11.45
CA PRO A 65 8.92 1.38 11.46
C PRO A 65 8.78 2.51 12.49
N TRP A 66 8.84 2.16 13.78
CA TRP A 66 8.58 3.07 14.90
C TRP A 66 9.51 4.28 14.91
N ASP A 67 10.82 4.04 14.79
CA ASP A 67 11.84 5.07 14.89
C ASP A 67 11.83 5.97 13.64
N GLU A 68 11.64 5.40 12.46
CA GLU A 68 11.57 6.14 11.21
C GLU A 68 10.33 7.02 11.13
N CYS A 69 9.17 6.52 11.57
CA CYS A 69 7.95 7.31 11.69
C CYS A 69 8.14 8.46 12.70
N LYS A 70 8.77 8.18 13.85
CA LYS A 70 9.02 9.19 14.89
C LYS A 70 10.01 10.27 14.44
N ALA A 71 10.98 9.91 13.60
CA ALA A 71 11.98 10.85 13.08
C ALA A 71 11.40 11.81 12.02
N ASN A 72 10.31 11.45 11.33
CA ASN A 72 9.72 12.26 10.28
C ASN A 72 8.47 13.02 10.74
N LYS A 73 8.58 14.36 10.85
CA LYS A 73 7.48 15.25 11.27
C LYS A 73 6.24 15.23 10.36
N ASN A 74 6.35 14.74 9.13
CA ASN A 74 5.24 14.67 8.19
C ASN A 74 4.38 13.42 8.42
N ILE A 75 4.79 12.52 9.32
CA ILE A 75 4.14 11.24 9.52
C ILE A 75 3.35 11.22 10.82
N VAL A 76 2.11 10.77 10.72
CA VAL A 76 1.28 10.39 11.85
C VAL A 76 1.17 8.87 11.85
N LEU A 77 1.77 8.22 12.84
CA LEU A 77 1.61 6.78 13.07
C LEU A 77 0.52 6.55 14.10
N ALA A 78 -0.59 5.95 13.68
CA ALA A 78 -1.71 5.59 14.54
C ALA A 78 -1.78 4.07 14.71
N THR A 79 -1.75 3.60 15.96
CA THR A 79 -1.83 2.18 16.27
C THR A 79 -3.04 1.83 17.13
N VAL A 80 -3.63 0.68 16.84
CA VAL A 80 -4.73 0.11 17.63
C VAL A 80 -4.29 -1.20 18.26
N LYS A 81 -4.77 -1.49 19.47
CA LYS A 81 -4.47 -2.75 20.16
C LYS A 81 -5.01 -3.96 19.39
N HIS A 82 -6.20 -3.78 18.80
CA HIS A 82 -6.93 -4.82 18.09
C HIS A 82 -7.45 -4.32 16.76
N GLY A 83 -7.13 -5.06 15.71
CA GLY A 83 -7.60 -4.80 14.35
C GLY A 83 -7.28 -5.95 13.41
N GLY A 84 -6.37 -6.87 13.79
CA GLY A 84 -5.81 -7.86 12.87
C GLY A 84 -5.23 -7.19 11.63
N HIS A 85 -5.11 -7.96 10.54
CA HIS A 85 -4.60 -7.40 9.29
C HIS A 85 -5.60 -6.47 8.58
N LEU A 86 -6.91 -6.79 8.66
CA LEU A 86 -7.96 -6.13 7.86
C LEU A 86 -9.21 -5.75 8.66
N ALA A 87 -9.35 -6.21 9.91
CA ALA A 87 -10.63 -6.22 10.58
C ALA A 87 -11.00 -4.83 11.12
N PHE A 88 -10.13 -4.13 11.86
CA PHE A 88 -10.30 -2.74 12.35
C PHE A 88 -11.73 -2.31 12.78
N PHE A 89 -12.59 -3.24 13.20
CA PHE A 89 -13.97 -2.95 13.51
C PHE A 89 -14.08 -2.19 14.82
N GLU A 90 -15.02 -1.25 14.92
CA GLU A 90 -15.31 -0.53 16.16
C GLU A 90 -16.79 -0.61 16.55
N GLY A 91 -17.05 -0.34 17.84
CA GLY A 91 -18.38 -0.41 18.44
C GLY A 91 -18.81 -1.84 18.82
N ILE A 92 -19.86 -1.94 19.64
CA ILE A 92 -20.36 -3.22 20.17
C ILE A 92 -20.88 -4.12 19.03
N THR A 93 -21.43 -3.51 17.98
CA THR A 93 -22.03 -4.19 16.82
C THR A 93 -21.05 -4.43 15.68
N ALA A 94 -19.79 -3.98 15.79
CA ALA A 94 -18.79 -4.05 14.73
C ALA A 94 -19.29 -3.48 13.37
N SER A 95 -20.14 -2.46 13.40
CA SER A 95 -20.82 -1.92 12.22
C SER A 95 -20.04 -0.85 11.46
N SER A 96 -18.86 -0.46 11.96
CA SER A 96 -17.97 0.50 11.30
C SER A 96 -16.51 0.09 11.44
N LEU A 97 -15.68 0.62 10.55
CA LEU A 97 -14.24 0.44 10.55
C LEU A 97 -13.59 1.69 11.14
N TRP A 98 -12.82 1.51 12.22
CA TRP A 98 -12.15 2.58 12.95
C TRP A 98 -11.28 3.46 12.05
N TRP A 99 -10.55 2.84 11.11
CA TRP A 99 -9.62 3.56 10.24
C TRP A 99 -10.34 4.56 9.32
N VAL A 100 -11.62 4.33 8.97
CA VAL A 100 -12.40 5.23 8.12
C VAL A 100 -12.59 6.58 8.84
N ARG A 101 -12.94 6.54 10.12
CA ARG A 101 -13.07 7.76 10.93
C ARG A 101 -11.72 8.45 11.13
N ALA A 102 -10.67 7.69 11.45
CA ALA A 102 -9.31 8.24 11.62
C ALA A 102 -8.81 8.94 10.35
N THR A 103 -9.00 8.33 9.18
CA THR A 103 -8.68 8.93 7.88
C THR A 103 -9.51 10.18 7.61
N ASN A 104 -10.81 10.16 7.92
CA ASN A 104 -11.67 11.32 7.75
C ASN A 104 -11.22 12.51 8.63
N GLU A 105 -10.87 12.25 9.89
CA GLU A 105 -10.33 13.26 10.80
C GLU A 105 -9.02 13.85 10.26
N PHE A 106 -8.09 12.99 9.84
CA PHE A 106 -6.81 13.42 9.25
C PHE A 106 -7.00 14.30 8.01
N LEU A 107 -7.82 13.86 7.05
CA LEU A 107 -8.10 14.61 5.83
C LEU A 107 -8.84 15.94 6.12
N SER A 108 -9.77 15.94 7.07
CA SER A 108 -10.50 17.16 7.47
C SER A 108 -9.55 18.22 8.04
N VAL A 109 -8.57 17.81 8.85
CA VAL A 109 -7.53 18.71 9.37
C VAL A 109 -6.65 19.22 8.23
N LEU A 110 -6.22 18.35 7.31
CA LEU A 110 -5.42 18.78 6.16
C LEU A 110 -6.18 19.79 5.30
N HIS A 111 -7.44 19.52 4.98
CA HIS A 111 -8.31 20.40 4.19
C HIS A 111 -8.54 21.76 4.85
N SER A 112 -8.68 21.79 6.17
CA SER A 112 -8.87 23.03 6.91
C SER A 112 -7.55 23.75 7.18
N SER A 113 -6.40 23.13 6.90
CA SER A 113 -5.09 23.72 7.14
C SER A 113 -4.70 24.68 6.03
N HIS A 114 -3.93 25.70 6.41
CA HIS A 114 -3.37 26.69 5.49
C HIS A 114 -2.33 26.12 4.51
N TYR A 115 -2.01 24.82 4.62
CA TYR A 115 -0.98 24.11 3.84
C TYR A 115 -1.52 23.41 2.59
N MET A 116 -2.85 23.34 2.39
CA MET A 116 -3.37 22.86 1.10
C MET A 116 -3.10 23.90 0.02
N HIS A 117 -2.36 23.50 -1.02
CA HIS A 117 -2.28 24.25 -2.26
C HIS A 117 -3.69 24.27 -2.89
N GLU A 118 -4.39 25.39 -2.74
CA GLU A 118 -5.52 25.68 -3.63
C GLU A 118 -4.97 25.74 -5.05
N GLN A 119 -5.23 24.71 -5.86
CA GLN A 119 -5.05 24.85 -7.29
C GLN A 119 -5.99 25.99 -7.72
N LYS A 120 -5.42 27.12 -8.17
CA LYS A 120 -6.20 28.15 -8.85
C LYS A 120 -6.97 27.47 -9.96
N LYS A 121 -8.29 27.44 -9.81
CA LYS A 121 -9.21 26.94 -10.83
C LYS A 121 -8.96 27.76 -12.10
N ILE A 122 -8.20 27.22 -13.04
CA ILE A 122 -8.14 27.79 -14.39
C ILE A 122 -9.53 27.54 -14.95
N SER A 123 -10.32 28.61 -15.05
CA SER A 123 -11.63 28.61 -15.68
C SER A 123 -11.45 28.40 -17.18
N THR A 124 -11.30 27.14 -17.60
CA THR A 124 -11.44 26.74 -18.99
C THR A 124 -12.93 26.47 -19.25
N PRO A 125 -13.53 26.93 -20.36
CA PRO A 125 -14.96 26.76 -20.61
C PRO A 125 -15.33 25.27 -20.70
N ASN A 126 -16.46 24.92 -20.07
CA ASN A 126 -17.01 23.57 -20.00
C ASN A 126 -16.96 22.85 -21.37
N THR A 127 -16.12 21.82 -21.46
CA THR A 127 -16.34 20.72 -22.39
C THR A 127 -16.78 19.55 -21.52
N LEU A 128 -17.96 18.99 -21.78
CA LEU A 128 -18.49 17.81 -21.10
C LEU A 128 -17.47 16.67 -21.23
N LEU A 129 -16.71 16.44 -20.17
CA LEU A 129 -15.88 15.25 -20.02
C LEU A 129 -16.76 14.19 -19.39
N ASP A 130 -17.20 13.27 -20.25
CA ASP A 130 -17.85 12.02 -19.92
C ASP A 130 -17.09 11.32 -18.78
N SER A 131 -17.82 10.75 -17.83
CA SER A 131 -17.28 10.16 -16.60
C SER A 131 -16.40 8.93 -16.91
N SER A 132 -15.12 9.14 -17.19
CA SER A 132 -14.12 8.07 -17.32
C SER A 132 -13.49 7.78 -15.96
N ILE A 133 -14.30 7.29 -15.02
CA ILE A 133 -13.81 6.90 -13.68
C ILE A 133 -13.12 5.53 -13.68
N ASP A 134 -13.18 4.77 -14.77
CA ASP A 134 -12.81 3.35 -14.72
C ASP A 134 -11.84 2.88 -15.81
N GLN A 135 -10.74 3.60 -16.04
CA GLN A 135 -9.64 3.11 -16.89
C GLN A 135 -8.29 3.35 -16.22
N GLY A 136 -8.10 2.75 -15.04
CA GLY A 136 -6.79 2.60 -14.41
C GLY A 136 -6.06 1.35 -14.98
N PRO A 137 -4.77 1.43 -15.34
CA PRO A 137 -4.07 0.37 -16.09
C PRO A 137 -3.43 -0.65 -15.14
N TYR A 138 -4.20 -1.37 -14.31
CA TYR A 138 -3.56 -2.10 -13.20
C TYR A 138 -3.59 -3.62 -13.24
N VAL A 139 -4.32 -4.27 -14.15
CA VAL A 139 -4.26 -5.74 -14.22
C VAL A 139 -4.61 -6.24 -15.62
N ASN A 140 -3.72 -7.00 -16.26
CA ASN A 140 -4.10 -7.95 -17.32
C ASN A 140 -4.13 -9.36 -16.73
N VAL A 141 -5.24 -10.06 -16.93
CA VAL A 141 -5.38 -11.49 -16.62
C VAL A 141 -5.19 -12.25 -17.93
N THR A 142 -4.14 -13.06 -18.02
CA THR A 142 -3.97 -13.97 -19.17
C THR A 142 -4.98 -15.12 -19.08
N GLU A 143 -5.29 -15.79 -20.19
CA GLU A 143 -6.22 -16.95 -20.22
C GLU A 143 -5.83 -18.08 -19.23
N ASP A 144 -4.57 -18.08 -18.77
CA ASP A 144 -4.02 -19.02 -17.79
C ASP A 144 -4.17 -18.53 -16.32
N GLY A 145 -4.79 -17.38 -16.09
CA GLY A 145 -5.09 -16.84 -14.75
C GLY A 145 -3.92 -16.17 -14.02
N MET A 146 -2.81 -15.86 -14.70
CA MET A 146 -1.69 -15.12 -14.11
C MET A 146 -1.95 -13.61 -14.13
N VAL A 147 -1.58 -12.95 -13.03
CA VAL A 147 -1.80 -11.52 -12.79
C VAL A 147 -0.43 -10.84 -12.71
N ALA A 148 -0.15 -9.88 -13.60
CA ALA A 148 1.10 -9.12 -13.60
C ALA A 148 0.87 -7.62 -13.74
N ALA A 149 1.71 -6.82 -13.07
CA ALA A 149 1.74 -5.36 -13.22
C ALA A 149 2.36 -4.97 -14.58
N LEU A 150 1.75 -4.01 -15.27
CA LEU A 150 2.27 -3.47 -16.53
C LEU A 150 3.50 -2.58 -16.25
N ASN A 151 4.68 -3.03 -16.67
CA ASN A 151 5.87 -2.17 -16.71
C ASN A 151 5.86 -1.37 -18.01
N ASN A 152 5.76 -0.05 -17.92
CA ASN A 152 5.91 0.86 -19.05
C ASN A 152 7.41 1.03 -19.36
N GLU A 153 8.02 0.09 -20.08
CA GLU A 153 9.23 0.39 -20.84
C GLU A 153 8.85 0.78 -22.27
N PRO A 154 9.32 1.94 -22.80
CA PRO A 154 9.06 2.30 -24.18
C PRO A 154 9.88 1.41 -25.11
N THR A 155 9.20 0.54 -25.86
CA THR A 155 9.78 -0.18 -27.00
C THR A 155 10.13 0.82 -28.11
N THR A 156 11.40 1.16 -28.25
CA THR A 156 11.89 1.83 -29.48
C THR A 156 12.05 0.77 -30.57
N ASP A 157 11.04 0.63 -31.41
CA ASP A 157 11.14 -0.01 -32.72
C ASP A 157 11.78 1.00 -33.68
N ASN A 158 13.02 0.74 -34.10
CA ASN A 158 13.63 1.45 -35.22
C ASN A 158 13.79 0.47 -36.38
N GLN A 159 12.82 0.56 -37.29
CA GLN A 159 12.82 -0.08 -38.59
C GLN A 159 14.05 0.35 -39.42
N LYS A 160 14.65 -0.67 -40.05
CA LYS A 160 15.64 -0.58 -41.12
C LYS A 160 15.17 0.36 -42.24
N LYS A 161 16.06 1.23 -42.73
CA LYS A 161 15.98 1.76 -44.10
C LYS A 161 17.38 1.95 -44.69
N TYR A 162 17.57 1.25 -45.81
CA TYR A 162 18.71 1.16 -46.74
C TYR A 162 19.91 0.32 -46.31
#